data_AF-A0A7L0NHZ2-F1
#
_entry.id   AF-A0A7L0NHZ2-F1
#
_cell.length_a   1.000
_cell.length_b   1.000
_cell.length_c   1.000
_cell.angle_alpha   90.00
_cell.angle_beta   90.00
_cell.angle_gamma   90.00
#
_symmetry.space_group_name_H-M   'P 1'
#
loop_
_entity.id
_entity.type
_entity.pdbx_description
1 polymer ?
#
loop_
_entity_poly.entity_id
_entity_poly.type
_entity_poly.pdbx_seq_one_letter_code
_entity_poly.pdbx_strand_id
1 'polypeptide(L)'
;MNRSSCNITIHGSFPVFQLCVYIPALIFGILLNVLALWVFCCKLSKWTEARVYMINLAVADCLLLFILPLKIFVQFQHLKADGGCLVLESGYFISRFMSISIITIVAADRYLAIKHPLKARALRSPRKAAFVSGFLWIVIICEIIVIKILEDRGQDGLCFEKSTDTPSMVTLGVVIVEFFIPLVILSYCSIQVITELWRKKKENCDKEKSLRKAVRIVSVNMILFILCFLPLHLGHLLRFILDSIRASCSAIQDVNNFIHFISVLANTNCCLDAFCYYFVSKEFKEASSKPAKSKSEATEEAEIQLGTAL
;
A
#
# COMPACT_ATOMS: atom_id res chain seq x y z
N MET A 1 44.40 11.56 1.00
CA MET A 1 43.39 11.72 2.06
C MET A 1 42.97 10.33 2.52
N ASN A 2 43.37 9.93 3.73
CA ASN A 2 43.02 8.65 4.32
C ASN A 2 41.49 8.50 4.39
N ARG A 3 40.95 7.51 3.69
CA ARG A 3 39.52 7.14 3.74
C ARG A 3 39.28 6.34 5.01
N SER A 4 38.90 7.00 6.09
CA SER A 4 38.12 6.36 7.13
C SER A 4 36.71 6.11 6.57
N SER A 5 36.29 4.86 6.54
CA SER A 5 34.90 4.48 6.25
C SER A 5 33.95 5.29 7.13
N CYS A 6 32.91 5.90 6.55
CA CYS A 6 31.90 6.62 7.34
C CYS A 6 31.13 5.58 8.16
N ASN A 7 31.38 5.54 9.47
CA ASN A 7 30.73 4.58 10.35
C ASN A 7 29.38 5.17 10.79
N ILE A 8 28.29 4.64 10.25
CA ILE A 8 26.96 5.22 10.42
C ILE A 8 26.45 4.89 11.83
N THR A 9 26.27 5.90 12.67
CA THR A 9 25.77 5.73 14.05
C THR A 9 24.31 6.12 14.19
N ILE A 10 23.47 5.14 14.51
CA ILE A 10 22.05 5.35 14.77
C ILE A 10 21.87 6.32 15.95
N HIS A 11 21.01 7.33 15.78
CA HIS A 11 20.68 8.28 16.83
C HIS A 11 20.18 7.56 18.09
N GLY A 12 20.68 7.93 19.28
CA GLY A 12 20.36 7.20 20.53
C GLY A 12 18.87 7.05 20.86
N SER A 13 18.02 7.96 20.37
CA SER A 13 16.56 7.92 20.55
C SER A 13 15.82 7.03 19.54
N PHE A 14 16.47 6.57 18.48
CA PHE A 14 15.84 5.82 17.40
C PHE A 14 15.25 4.48 17.83
N PRO A 15 15.93 3.62 18.63
CA PRO A 15 15.34 2.35 19.07
C PRO A 15 14.05 2.55 19.87
N VAL A 16 14.00 3.57 20.73
CA VAL A 16 12.81 3.93 21.50
C VAL A 16 11.69 4.38 20.56
N PHE A 17 11.99 5.28 19.61
CA PHE A 17 11.02 5.71 18.60
C PHE A 17 10.47 4.53 17.78
N GLN A 18 11.35 3.64 17.31
CA GLN A 18 10.98 2.46 16.53
C GLN A 18 10.02 1.56 17.33
N LEU A 19 10.30 1.29 18.61
CA LEU A 19 9.42 0.50 19.47
C LEU A 19 8.08 1.19 19.72
N CYS A 20 8.08 2.50 20.01
CA CYS A 20 6.87 3.28 20.23
C CYS A 20 5.91 3.26 19.03
N VAL A 21 6.44 3.17 17.81
CA VAL A 21 5.61 3.08 16.59
C VAL A 21 5.24 1.63 16.26
N TYR A 22 6.19 0.69 16.36
CA TYR A 22 5.95 -0.68 15.95
C TYR A 22 5.10 -1.48 16.93
N ILE A 23 5.15 -1.23 18.24
CA ILE A 23 4.31 -1.96 19.20
C ILE A 23 2.82 -1.75 18.90
N PRO A 24 2.30 -0.50 18.78
CA PRO A 24 0.93 -0.27 18.35
C PRO A 24 0.65 -0.84 16.95
N ALA A 25 1.57 -0.66 16.01
CA ALA A 25 1.40 -1.16 14.64
C ALA A 25 1.28 -2.69 14.59
N LEU A 26 2.03 -3.43 15.42
CA LEU A 26 1.93 -4.88 15.53
C LEU A 26 0.58 -5.30 16.10
N ILE A 27 0.14 -4.66 17.19
CA ILE A 27 -1.14 -4.99 17.83
C ILE A 27 -2.30 -4.72 16.87
N PHE A 28 -2.42 -3.47 16.38
CA PHE A 28 -3.53 -3.10 15.51
C PHE A 28 -3.42 -3.70 14.12
N GLY A 29 -2.22 -3.75 13.56
CA GLY A 29 -1.97 -4.31 12.23
C GLY A 29 -2.32 -5.78 12.16
N ILE A 30 -1.90 -6.60 13.14
CA ILE A 30 -2.25 -8.03 13.16
C ILE A 30 -3.76 -8.20 13.31
N LEU A 31 -4.36 -7.51 14.28
CA LEU A 31 -5.81 -7.59 14.51
C LEU A 31 -6.62 -7.21 13.27
N LEU A 32 -6.31 -6.07 12.65
CA LEU A 32 -7.04 -5.55 11.50
C LEU A 32 -6.84 -6.40 10.25
N ASN A 33 -5.60 -6.81 9.94
CA ASN A 33 -5.32 -7.60 8.73
C ASN A 33 -5.82 -9.04 8.83
N VAL A 34 -5.66 -9.70 9.98
CA VAL A 34 -6.21 -11.06 10.19
C VAL A 34 -7.75 -11.03 10.16
N LEU A 35 -8.37 -10.03 10.79
CA LEU A 35 -9.82 -9.85 10.70
C LEU A 35 -10.26 -9.58 9.26
N ALA A 36 -9.54 -8.74 8.51
CA ALA A 36 -9.81 -8.46 7.11
C ALA A 36 -9.74 -9.74 6.27
N LEU A 37 -8.68 -10.53 6.42
CA LEU A 37 -8.54 -11.84 5.75
C LEU A 37 -9.67 -12.79 6.11
N TRP A 38 -10.02 -12.91 7.40
CA TRP A 38 -11.14 -13.74 7.83
C TRP A 38 -12.47 -13.31 7.20
N VAL A 39 -12.77 -12.01 7.20
CA VAL A 39 -14.00 -11.47 6.59
C VAL A 39 -13.99 -11.68 5.07
N PHE A 40 -12.86 -11.39 4.42
CA PHE A 40 -12.70 -11.51 2.98
C PHE A 40 -12.54 -12.93 2.49
N CYS A 41 -12.19 -13.92 3.31
CA CYS A 41 -12.12 -15.31 2.87
C CYS A 41 -13.39 -16.07 3.26
N CYS A 42 -13.88 -15.87 4.48
CA CYS A 42 -14.89 -16.75 5.08
C CYS A 42 -16.30 -16.13 5.16
N LYS A 43 -16.45 -14.80 5.20
CA LYS A 43 -17.77 -14.15 5.42
C LYS A 43 -18.41 -13.56 4.18
N LEU A 44 -17.63 -13.09 3.22
CA LEU A 44 -18.19 -12.53 1.99
C LEU A 44 -18.50 -13.66 0.98
N SER A 45 -19.73 -13.70 0.48
CA SER A 45 -20.14 -14.70 -0.52
C SER A 45 -19.72 -14.32 -1.94
N LYS A 46 -19.75 -13.02 -2.28
CA LYS A 46 -19.44 -12.53 -3.64
C LYS A 46 -17.98 -12.15 -3.81
N TRP A 47 -17.33 -12.72 -4.82
CA TRP A 47 -15.98 -12.33 -5.24
C TRP A 47 -16.03 -11.09 -6.12
N THR A 48 -15.18 -10.11 -5.81
CA THR A 48 -15.02 -8.85 -6.57
C THR A 48 -13.53 -8.59 -6.78
N GLU A 49 -13.19 -7.79 -7.79
CA GLU A 49 -11.79 -7.41 -8.08
C GLU A 49 -11.16 -6.74 -6.85
N ALA A 50 -11.91 -5.81 -6.24
CA ALA A 50 -11.50 -5.12 -5.03
C ALA A 50 -11.17 -6.11 -3.89
N ARG A 51 -12.01 -7.13 -3.68
CA ARG A 51 -11.79 -8.16 -2.66
C ARG A 51 -10.50 -8.93 -2.91
N VAL A 52 -10.21 -9.28 -4.16
CA VAL A 52 -8.97 -9.98 -4.52
C VAL A 52 -7.75 -9.12 -4.23
N TYR A 53 -7.75 -7.86 -4.65
CA TYR A 53 -6.65 -6.93 -4.37
C TYR A 53 -6.45 -6.70 -2.87
N MET A 54 -7.54 -6.54 -2.11
CA MET A 54 -7.48 -6.36 -0.65
C MET A 54 -6.95 -7.60 0.08
N ILE A 55 -7.28 -8.82 -0.37
CA ILE A 55 -6.70 -10.04 0.21
C ILE A 55 -5.19 -10.08 -0.02
N ASN A 56 -4.73 -9.78 -1.23
CA ASN A 56 -3.29 -9.76 -1.54
C ASN A 56 -2.54 -8.69 -0.73
N LEU A 57 -3.14 -7.51 -0.57
CA LEU A 57 -2.60 -6.45 0.28
C LEU A 57 -2.50 -6.90 1.74
N ALA A 58 -3.57 -7.49 2.29
CA ALA A 58 -3.56 -7.99 3.67
C ALA A 58 -2.55 -9.13 3.89
N VAL A 59 -2.32 -9.98 2.88
CA VAL A 59 -1.24 -11.01 2.94
C VAL A 59 0.14 -10.35 2.99
N ALA A 60 0.40 -9.35 2.14
CA ALA A 60 1.66 -8.60 2.16
C ALA A 60 1.85 -7.84 3.48
N ASP A 61 0.79 -7.25 4.03
CA ASP A 61 0.82 -6.55 5.31
C ASP A 61 1.07 -7.51 6.49
N CYS A 62 0.44 -8.69 6.48
CA CYS A 62 0.73 -9.73 7.46
C CYS A 62 2.18 -10.21 7.38
N LEU A 63 2.75 -10.36 6.18
CA LEU A 63 4.15 -10.68 5.97
C LEU A 63 5.05 -9.60 6.59
N LEU A 64 4.78 -8.32 6.32
CA LEU A 64 5.52 -7.22 6.92
C LEU A 64 5.44 -7.25 8.45
N LEU A 65 4.25 -7.42 9.02
CA LEU A 65 4.03 -7.48 10.47
C LEU A 65 4.79 -8.63 11.13
N PHE A 66 4.90 -9.79 10.46
CA PHE A 66 5.74 -10.89 10.94
C PHE A 66 7.24 -10.56 10.89
N ILE A 67 7.66 -9.78 9.89
CA ILE A 67 9.07 -9.40 9.67
C ILE A 67 9.54 -8.30 10.63
N LEU A 68 8.67 -7.37 11.03
CA LEU A 68 9.07 -6.22 11.86
C LEU A 68 9.75 -6.60 13.19
N PRO A 69 9.26 -7.58 13.98
CA PRO A 69 9.93 -8.00 15.22
C PRO A 69 11.28 -8.64 14.95
N LEU A 70 11.39 -9.47 13.90
CA LEU A 70 12.64 -10.10 13.49
C LEU A 70 13.66 -9.04 13.04
N LYS A 71 13.21 -8.03 12.29
CA LYS A 71 14.03 -6.88 11.91
C LYS A 71 14.57 -6.14 13.14
N ILE A 72 13.71 -5.84 14.13
CA ILE A 72 14.16 -5.21 15.39
C ILE A 72 15.22 -6.07 16.06
N PHE A 73 14.97 -7.38 16.19
CA PHE A 73 15.89 -8.31 16.84
C PHE A 73 17.25 -8.35 16.14
N VAL A 74 17.25 -8.50 14.82
CA VAL A 74 18.45 -8.54 13.98
C VAL A 74 19.26 -7.24 14.08
N GLN A 75 18.58 -6.08 14.06
CA GLN A 75 19.23 -4.78 14.22
C GLN A 75 19.81 -4.61 15.62
N PHE A 76 19.10 -5.03 16.66
CA PHE A 76 19.56 -4.94 18.05
C PHE A 76 20.75 -5.85 18.34
N GLN A 77 20.77 -7.04 17.74
CA GLN A 77 21.87 -8.00 17.87
C GLN A 77 23.04 -7.74 16.91
N HIS A 78 22.94 -6.72 16.05
CA HIS A 78 23.94 -6.41 15.02
C HIS A 78 24.33 -7.64 14.17
N LEU A 79 23.35 -8.45 13.76
CA LEU A 79 23.63 -9.66 13.01
C LEU A 79 24.12 -9.33 11.59
N LYS A 80 25.06 -10.14 11.11
CA LYS A 80 25.61 -10.04 9.76
C LYS A 80 24.56 -10.43 8.71
N ALA A 81 24.77 -9.97 7.48
CA ALA A 81 23.96 -10.31 6.33
C ALA A 81 24.22 -11.76 5.87
N ASP A 82 23.65 -12.72 6.59
CA ASP A 82 23.63 -14.14 6.23
C ASP A 82 22.41 -14.50 5.36
N GLY A 83 22.28 -15.78 4.98
CA GLY A 83 21.14 -16.24 4.18
C GLY A 83 19.77 -15.97 4.83
N GLY A 84 19.68 -16.03 6.17
CA GLY A 84 18.45 -15.74 6.90
C GLY A 84 18.08 -14.25 6.84
N CYS A 85 19.07 -13.38 7.03
CA CYS A 85 18.92 -11.94 6.83
C CYS A 85 18.43 -11.61 5.42
N LEU A 86 19.02 -12.23 4.38
CA LEU A 86 18.62 -11.96 3.00
C LEU A 86 17.15 -12.31 2.76
N VAL A 87 16.67 -13.44 3.28
CA VAL A 87 15.24 -13.82 3.21
C VAL A 87 14.37 -12.79 3.93
N LEU A 88 14.81 -12.31 5.10
CA LEU A 88 14.09 -11.32 5.89
C LEU A 88 14.00 -9.96 5.18
N GLU A 89 15.11 -9.49 4.61
CA GLU A 89 15.15 -8.27 3.78
C GLU A 89 14.28 -8.42 2.54
N SER A 90 14.35 -9.57 1.86
CA SER A 90 13.54 -9.83 0.68
C SER A 90 12.05 -9.78 1.02
N GLY A 91 11.60 -10.45 2.08
CA GLY A 91 10.20 -10.38 2.51
C GLY A 91 9.76 -8.95 2.87
N TYR A 92 10.65 -8.15 3.48
CA TYR A 92 10.41 -6.76 3.81
C TYR A 92 10.14 -5.90 2.57
N PHE A 93 11.00 -6.02 1.56
CA PHE A 93 10.85 -5.26 0.31
C PHE A 93 9.71 -5.78 -0.56
N ILE A 94 9.50 -7.09 -0.64
CA ILE A 94 8.35 -7.70 -1.33
C ILE A 94 7.05 -7.12 -0.78
N SER A 95 6.91 -7.06 0.54
CA SER A 95 5.69 -6.52 1.18
C SER A 95 5.45 -5.06 0.76
N ARG A 96 6.50 -4.24 0.76
CA ARG A 96 6.42 -2.83 0.35
C ARG A 96 6.03 -2.66 -1.12
N PHE A 97 6.70 -3.38 -2.02
CA PHE A 97 6.44 -3.30 -3.47
C PHE A 97 5.05 -3.83 -3.82
N MET A 98 4.61 -4.89 -3.13
CA MET A 98 3.24 -5.39 -3.24
C MET A 98 2.21 -4.34 -2.82
N SER A 99 2.40 -3.64 -1.70
CA SER A 99 1.47 -2.57 -1.29
C SER A 99 1.40 -1.44 -2.32
N ILE A 100 2.55 -0.93 -2.79
CA ILE A 100 2.62 0.12 -3.81
C ILE A 100 1.92 -0.32 -5.11
N SER A 101 2.23 -1.52 -5.60
CA SER A 101 1.67 -2.07 -6.83
C SER A 101 0.16 -2.26 -6.73
N ILE A 102 -0.34 -2.81 -5.62
CA ILE A 102 -1.77 -3.02 -5.41
C ILE A 102 -2.53 -1.69 -5.29
N ILE A 103 -1.99 -0.71 -4.55
CA ILE A 103 -2.59 0.63 -4.43
C ILE A 103 -2.75 1.28 -5.82
N THR A 104 -1.71 1.17 -6.64
CA THR A 104 -1.68 1.69 -8.01
C THR A 104 -2.71 0.99 -8.91
N ILE A 105 -2.77 -0.34 -8.87
CA ILE A 105 -3.73 -1.12 -9.65
C ILE A 105 -5.17 -0.83 -9.22
N VAL A 106 -5.43 -0.66 -7.92
CA VAL A 106 -6.76 -0.29 -7.43
C VAL A 106 -7.18 1.07 -7.99
N ALA A 107 -6.28 2.05 -8.05
CA ALA A 107 -6.56 3.34 -8.67
C ALA A 107 -6.84 3.23 -10.17
N ALA A 108 -6.04 2.43 -10.90
CA ALA A 108 -6.24 2.16 -12.32
C ALA A 108 -7.57 1.40 -12.59
N ASP A 109 -7.92 0.43 -11.75
CA ASP A 109 -9.19 -0.31 -11.81
C ASP A 109 -10.39 0.63 -11.62
N ARG A 110 -10.31 1.57 -10.66
CA ARG A 110 -11.35 2.59 -10.43
C ARG A 110 -11.46 3.55 -11.60
N TYR A 111 -10.33 4.04 -12.11
CA TYR A 111 -10.29 4.88 -13.30
C TYR A 111 -10.96 4.20 -14.50
N LEU A 112 -10.58 2.95 -14.79
CA LEU A 112 -11.14 2.19 -15.91
C LEU A 112 -12.65 1.99 -15.76
N ALA A 113 -13.10 1.60 -14.55
CA ALA A 113 -14.51 1.40 -14.24
C ALA A 113 -15.37 2.64 -14.49
N ILE A 114 -14.82 3.83 -14.25
CA ILE A 114 -15.53 5.09 -14.31
C ILE A 114 -15.47 5.71 -15.70
N LYS A 115 -14.26 5.83 -16.28
CA LYS A 115 -14.05 6.57 -17.51
C LYS A 115 -14.32 5.72 -18.76
N HIS A 116 -14.13 4.41 -18.68
CA HIS A 116 -14.25 3.51 -19.83
C HIS A 116 -15.11 2.27 -19.50
N PRO A 117 -16.41 2.43 -19.22
CA PRO A 117 -17.27 1.35 -18.72
C PRO A 117 -17.39 0.15 -19.67
N LEU A 118 -17.33 0.37 -21.00
CA LEU A 118 -17.34 -0.72 -21.98
C LEU A 118 -16.06 -1.56 -21.91
N LYS A 119 -14.89 -0.92 -21.80
CA LYS A 119 -13.61 -1.61 -21.59
C LYS A 119 -13.57 -2.29 -20.23
N ALA A 120 -14.10 -1.64 -19.19
CA ALA A 120 -14.21 -2.18 -17.85
C ALA A 120 -15.00 -3.49 -17.82
N ARG A 121 -16.11 -3.59 -18.57
CA ARG A 121 -16.91 -4.82 -18.68
C ARG A 121 -16.11 -5.99 -19.26
N ALA A 122 -15.22 -5.72 -20.20
CA ALA A 122 -14.38 -6.74 -20.82
C ALA A 122 -13.15 -7.09 -19.97
N LEU A 123 -12.52 -6.11 -19.33
CA LEU A 123 -11.22 -6.26 -18.68
C LEU A 123 -11.30 -6.59 -17.18
N ARG A 124 -12.42 -6.26 -16.51
CA ARG A 124 -12.56 -6.46 -15.06
C ARG A 124 -13.29 -7.77 -14.77
N SER A 125 -12.65 -8.62 -13.98
CA SER A 125 -13.30 -9.76 -13.33
C SER A 125 -12.43 -10.21 -12.15
N PRO A 126 -13.01 -10.87 -11.13
CA PRO A 126 -12.23 -11.38 -10.00
C PRO A 126 -11.12 -12.36 -10.42
N ARG A 127 -11.36 -13.18 -11.44
CA ARG A 127 -10.36 -14.12 -11.98
C ARG A 127 -9.18 -13.38 -12.61
N LYS A 128 -9.45 -12.33 -13.39
CA LYS A 128 -8.39 -11.48 -13.98
C LYS A 128 -7.63 -10.72 -12.91
N ALA A 129 -8.31 -10.20 -11.88
CA ALA A 129 -7.65 -9.59 -10.73
C ALA A 129 -6.72 -10.58 -10.01
N ALA A 130 -7.13 -11.84 -9.84
CA ALA A 130 -6.30 -12.88 -9.22
C ALA A 130 -5.08 -13.21 -10.08
N PHE A 131 -5.25 -13.31 -11.39
CA PHE A 131 -4.14 -13.49 -12.32
C PHE A 131 -3.14 -12.33 -12.26
N VAL A 132 -3.62 -11.09 -12.28
CA VAL A 132 -2.79 -9.89 -12.17
C VAL A 132 -2.05 -9.86 -10.84
N SER A 133 -2.71 -10.17 -9.72
CA SER A 133 -2.04 -10.24 -8.42
C SER A 133 -0.99 -11.35 -8.35
N GLY A 134 -1.28 -12.55 -8.86
CA GLY A 134 -0.30 -13.63 -8.93
C GLY A 134 0.91 -13.28 -9.79
N PHE A 135 0.67 -12.61 -10.92
CA PHE A 135 1.74 -12.10 -11.78
C PHE A 135 2.61 -11.07 -11.05
N LEU A 136 2.02 -10.13 -10.32
CA LEU A 136 2.77 -9.16 -9.51
C LEU A 136 3.68 -9.84 -8.48
N TRP A 137 3.17 -10.83 -7.75
CA TRP A 137 3.98 -11.58 -6.79
C TRP A 137 5.23 -12.19 -7.46
N ILE A 138 5.04 -12.82 -8.62
CA ILE A 138 6.16 -13.43 -9.36
C ILE A 138 7.16 -12.36 -9.79
N VAL A 139 6.69 -11.27 -10.42
CA VAL A 139 7.56 -10.18 -10.90
C VAL A 139 8.35 -9.57 -9.75
N ILE A 140 7.70 -9.22 -8.64
CA ILE A 140 8.35 -8.60 -7.48
C ILE A 140 9.36 -9.55 -6.83
N ILE A 141 9.03 -10.85 -6.71
CA ILE A 141 9.98 -11.85 -6.18
C ILE A 141 11.20 -11.95 -7.11
N CYS A 142 10.99 -12.04 -8.42
CA CYS A 142 12.08 -12.10 -9.39
C CYS A 142 12.95 -10.84 -9.36
N GLU A 143 12.34 -9.67 -9.30
CA GLU A 143 13.04 -8.39 -9.19
C GLU A 143 13.90 -8.34 -7.94
N ILE A 144 13.35 -8.72 -6.78
CA ILE A 144 14.10 -8.76 -5.52
C ILE A 144 15.28 -9.73 -5.59
N ILE A 145 15.10 -10.90 -6.18
CA ILE A 145 16.19 -11.85 -6.39
C ILE A 145 17.30 -11.22 -7.24
N VAL A 146 16.94 -10.57 -8.35
CA VAL A 146 17.89 -9.87 -9.24
C VAL A 146 18.61 -8.76 -8.48
N ILE A 147 17.90 -7.94 -7.71
CA ILE A 147 18.48 -6.87 -6.88
C ILE A 147 19.52 -7.46 -5.91
N LYS A 148 19.20 -8.55 -5.22
CA LYS A 148 20.12 -9.18 -4.26
C LYS A 148 21.36 -9.77 -4.94
N ILE A 149 21.22 -10.32 -6.14
CA ILE A 149 22.35 -10.79 -6.95
C ILE A 149 23.25 -9.61 -7.38
N LEU A 150 22.65 -8.50 -7.81
CA LEU A 150 23.38 -7.33 -8.30
C LEU A 150 24.07 -6.53 -7.19
N GLU A 151 23.50 -6.51 -5.98
CA GLU A 151 24.06 -5.77 -4.86
C GLU A 151 25.23 -6.49 -4.17
N ASP A 152 25.46 -7.77 -4.46
CA ASP A 152 26.49 -8.68 -3.89
C ASP A 152 27.15 -8.15 -2.61
N ARG A 153 26.35 -8.09 -1.54
CA ARG A 153 26.86 -7.72 -0.21
C ARG A 153 27.63 -8.93 0.28
N GLY A 154 28.95 -8.93 0.07
CA GLY A 154 29.84 -9.87 0.76
C GLY A 154 29.46 -9.94 2.25
N GLN A 155 29.59 -11.13 2.86
CA GLN A 155 29.05 -11.50 4.18
C GLN A 155 29.53 -10.64 5.38
N ASP A 156 30.26 -9.56 5.13
CA ASP A 156 30.83 -8.66 6.13
C ASP A 156 29.92 -7.46 6.47
N GLY A 157 28.81 -7.25 5.76
CA GLY A 157 27.82 -6.20 6.05
C GLY A 157 26.86 -6.54 7.18
N LEU A 158 26.32 -5.50 7.84
CA LEU A 158 25.22 -5.64 8.80
C LEU A 158 23.87 -5.77 8.08
N CYS A 159 22.99 -6.60 8.62
CA CYS A 159 21.66 -6.80 8.06
C CYS A 159 20.80 -5.52 8.12
N PHE A 160 20.03 -5.24 7.08
CA PHE A 160 19.23 -4.00 6.90
C PHE A 160 20.05 -2.71 6.82
N GLU A 161 21.36 -2.79 6.65
CA GLU A 161 22.24 -1.64 6.61
C GLU A 161 23.04 -1.56 5.31
N LYS A 162 23.12 -0.35 4.74
CA LYS A 162 23.99 -0.08 3.59
C LYS A 162 25.36 0.31 4.12
N SER A 163 26.33 -0.61 4.03
CA SER A 163 27.69 -0.41 4.56
C SER A 163 28.63 0.40 3.66
N THR A 164 28.17 0.83 2.46
CA THR A 164 29.01 1.55 1.50
C THR A 164 28.45 2.93 1.14
N ASP A 165 29.36 3.90 0.96
CA ASP A 165 29.07 5.23 0.42
C ASP A 165 29.17 5.27 -1.12
N THR A 166 28.95 4.12 -1.77
CA THR A 166 28.94 4.02 -3.23
C THR A 166 27.52 4.26 -3.75
N PRO A 167 27.34 5.10 -4.77
CA PRO A 167 26.03 5.28 -5.37
C PRO A 167 25.55 3.95 -5.97
N SER A 168 24.38 3.49 -5.54
CA SER A 168 23.79 2.25 -6.04
C SER A 168 22.84 2.57 -7.19
N MET A 169 23.25 2.23 -8.41
CA MET A 169 22.40 2.35 -9.60
C MET A 169 21.17 1.45 -9.50
N VAL A 170 21.28 0.32 -8.78
CA VAL A 170 20.15 -0.55 -8.47
C VAL A 170 19.14 0.17 -7.60
N THR A 171 19.58 0.85 -6.53
CA THR A 171 18.69 1.67 -5.68
C THR A 171 18.02 2.79 -6.47
N LEU A 172 18.74 3.47 -7.37
CA LEU A 172 18.14 4.49 -8.24
C LEU A 172 17.07 3.88 -9.16
N GLY A 173 17.38 2.74 -9.80
CA GLY A 173 16.45 2.01 -10.66
C GLY A 173 15.17 1.64 -9.91
N VAL A 174 15.28 1.08 -8.71
CA VAL A 174 14.15 0.77 -7.82
C VAL A 174 13.34 2.01 -7.51
N VAL A 175 13.96 3.13 -7.12
CA VAL A 175 13.22 4.37 -6.82
C VAL A 175 12.44 4.87 -8.06
N ILE A 176 13.00 4.75 -9.26
CA ILE A 176 12.30 5.16 -10.49
C ILE A 176 11.14 4.21 -10.79
N VAL A 177 11.39 2.90 -10.81
CA VAL A 177 10.44 1.88 -11.25
C VAL A 177 9.35 1.65 -10.21
N GLU A 178 9.72 1.44 -8.95
CA GLU A 178 8.80 1.06 -7.88
C GLU A 178 8.12 2.25 -7.20
N PHE A 179 8.54 3.49 -7.49
CA PHE A 179 7.92 4.67 -6.88
C PHE A 179 7.46 5.72 -7.87
N PHE A 180 8.34 6.28 -8.72
CA PHE A 180 7.95 7.38 -9.59
C PHE A 180 6.95 6.96 -10.68
N ILE A 181 7.11 5.78 -11.28
CA ILE A 181 6.13 5.26 -12.24
C ILE A 181 4.75 5.03 -11.57
N PRO A 182 4.66 4.29 -10.44
CA PRO A 182 3.43 4.19 -9.64
C PRO A 182 2.83 5.54 -9.26
N LEU A 183 3.64 6.51 -8.82
CA LEU A 183 3.18 7.84 -8.45
C LEU A 183 2.49 8.56 -9.63
N VAL A 184 3.08 8.50 -10.82
CA VAL A 184 2.50 9.12 -12.01
C VAL A 184 1.17 8.46 -12.37
N ILE A 185 1.11 7.13 -12.39
CA ILE A 185 -0.11 6.37 -12.71
C ILE A 185 -1.19 6.67 -11.67
N LEU A 186 -0.87 6.56 -10.38
CA LEU A 186 -1.78 6.81 -9.26
C LEU A 186 -2.33 8.24 -9.30
N SER A 187 -1.46 9.23 -9.52
CA SER A 187 -1.85 10.64 -9.60
C SER A 187 -2.78 10.88 -10.79
N TYR A 188 -2.40 10.40 -11.98
CA TYR A 188 -3.23 10.54 -13.18
C TYR A 188 -4.60 9.89 -12.99
N CYS A 189 -4.65 8.63 -12.55
CA CYS A 189 -5.89 7.92 -12.33
C CYS A 189 -6.78 8.62 -11.28
N SER A 190 -6.19 9.10 -10.19
CA SER A 190 -6.91 9.79 -9.12
C SER A 190 -7.50 11.11 -9.60
N ILE A 191 -6.70 11.95 -10.29
CA ILE A 191 -7.17 13.22 -10.87
C ILE A 191 -8.37 12.96 -11.79
N GLN A 192 -8.27 11.99 -12.69
CA GLN A 192 -9.33 11.68 -13.64
C GLN A 192 -10.63 11.20 -12.95
N VAL A 193 -10.51 10.35 -11.92
CA VAL A 193 -11.67 9.89 -11.13
C VAL A 193 -12.32 11.04 -10.37
N ILE A 194 -11.53 11.95 -9.80
CA ILE A 194 -12.02 13.12 -9.09
C ILE A 194 -12.72 14.08 -10.05
N THR A 195 -12.09 14.45 -11.17
CA THR A 195 -12.68 15.35 -12.18
C THR A 195 -14.00 14.82 -12.70
N GLU A 196 -14.14 13.51 -12.90
CA GLU A 196 -15.39 12.90 -13.35
C GLU A 196 -16.51 13.02 -12.30
N LEU A 197 -16.19 12.95 -11.01
CA LEU A 197 -17.18 13.23 -9.95
C LEU A 197 -17.69 14.66 -10.02
N TRP A 198 -16.79 15.63 -10.19
CA TRP A 198 -17.16 17.04 -10.33
C TRP A 198 -18.06 17.26 -11.54
N ARG A 199 -17.76 16.62 -12.67
CA ARG A 199 -18.59 16.67 -13.88
C ARG A 199 -20.00 16.12 -13.64
N LYS A 200 -20.13 14.93 -13.08
CA LYS A 200 -21.45 14.31 -12.86
C LYS A 200 -22.28 14.99 -11.79
N LYS A 201 -21.65 15.63 -10.80
CA LYS A 201 -22.33 16.48 -9.82
C LYS A 201 -23.00 17.68 -10.49
N LYS A 202 -22.36 18.26 -11.51
CA LYS A 202 -22.95 19.35 -12.32
C LYS A 202 -24.13 18.88 -13.17
N GLU A 203 -24.14 17.61 -13.57
CA GLU A 203 -25.15 17.02 -14.46
C GLU A 203 -26.31 16.33 -13.71
N ASN A 204 -26.40 16.43 -12.38
CA ASN A 204 -27.45 15.80 -11.54
C ASN A 204 -27.73 14.31 -11.87
N CYS A 205 -26.68 13.53 -12.12
CA CYS A 205 -26.80 12.13 -12.52
C CYS A 205 -26.93 11.14 -11.34
N ASP A 206 -27.87 10.19 -11.43
CA ASP A 206 -28.16 9.15 -10.42
C ASP A 206 -26.99 8.23 -10.00
N LYS A 207 -25.88 8.21 -10.76
CA LYS A 207 -24.69 7.38 -10.46
C LYS A 207 -23.77 7.97 -9.38
N GLU A 208 -24.15 9.08 -8.76
CA GLU A 208 -23.35 9.88 -7.84
C GLU A 208 -22.77 9.07 -6.66
N LYS A 209 -23.54 8.13 -6.10
CA LYS A 209 -23.12 7.32 -4.94
C LYS A 209 -21.96 6.37 -5.25
N SER A 210 -22.00 5.70 -6.40
CA SER A 210 -20.93 4.79 -6.85
C SER A 210 -19.63 5.54 -7.18
N LEU A 211 -19.77 6.77 -7.66
CA LEU A 211 -18.66 7.64 -8.03
C LEU A 211 -18.00 8.28 -6.80
N ARG A 212 -18.80 8.76 -5.83
CA ARG A 212 -18.29 9.20 -4.52
C ARG A 212 -17.48 8.10 -3.82
N LYS A 213 -17.96 6.85 -3.89
CA LYS A 213 -17.26 5.68 -3.37
C LYS A 213 -15.86 5.54 -3.98
N ALA A 214 -15.78 5.61 -5.30
CA ALA A 214 -14.51 5.48 -6.00
C ALA A 214 -13.57 6.64 -5.70
N VAL A 215 -14.08 7.89 -5.67
CA VAL A 215 -13.30 9.07 -5.28
C VAL A 215 -12.72 8.89 -3.88
N ARG A 216 -13.52 8.46 -2.90
CA ARG A 216 -13.00 8.21 -1.55
C ARG A 216 -11.86 7.18 -1.57
N ILE A 217 -12.04 6.07 -2.26
CA ILE A 217 -11.00 5.02 -2.35
C ILE A 217 -9.71 5.58 -2.95
N VAL A 218 -9.78 6.26 -4.11
CA VAL A 218 -8.56 6.78 -4.76
C VAL A 218 -7.92 7.92 -3.97
N SER A 219 -8.71 8.78 -3.32
CA SER A 219 -8.20 9.86 -2.48
C SER A 219 -7.48 9.32 -1.24
N VAL A 220 -8.07 8.34 -0.56
CA VAL A 220 -7.42 7.68 0.59
C VAL A 220 -6.13 7.01 0.16
N ASN A 221 -6.16 6.21 -0.91
CA ASN A 221 -4.98 5.56 -1.47
C ASN A 221 -3.86 6.55 -1.85
N MET A 222 -4.22 7.69 -2.45
CA MET A 222 -3.28 8.75 -2.79
C MET A 222 -2.66 9.41 -1.55
N ILE A 223 -3.46 9.66 -0.51
CA ILE A 223 -2.97 10.20 0.77
C ILE A 223 -2.00 9.22 1.44
N LEU A 224 -2.36 7.93 1.52
CA LEU A 224 -1.49 6.90 2.09
C LEU A 224 -0.16 6.80 1.33
N PHE A 225 -0.22 6.81 -0.01
CA PHE A 225 0.96 6.77 -0.83
C PHE A 225 1.90 7.96 -0.59
N ILE A 226 1.35 9.17 -0.50
CA ILE A 226 2.12 10.40 -0.25
C ILE A 226 2.68 10.43 1.17
N LEU A 227 1.92 10.01 2.18
CA LEU A 227 2.38 10.08 3.57
C LEU A 227 3.39 8.98 3.90
N CYS A 228 3.19 7.77 3.39
CA CYS A 228 4.01 6.61 3.76
C CYS A 228 5.18 6.38 2.80
N PHE A 229 5.02 6.56 1.49
CA PHE A 229 6.05 6.16 0.52
C PHE A 229 6.86 7.32 -0.04
N LEU A 230 6.26 8.49 -0.29
CA LEU A 230 6.99 9.62 -0.89
C LEU A 230 8.21 10.07 -0.07
N PRO A 231 8.12 10.32 1.25
CA PRO A 231 9.25 10.91 1.95
C PRO A 231 10.39 9.89 2.12
N LEU A 232 10.06 8.59 2.16
CA LEU A 232 11.04 7.50 2.15
C LEU A 232 11.81 7.42 0.81
N HIS A 233 11.12 7.43 -0.32
CA HIS A 233 11.78 7.33 -1.63
C HIS A 233 12.55 8.61 -1.98
N LEU A 234 12.08 9.78 -1.53
CA LEU A 234 12.87 11.02 -1.58
C LEU A 234 14.13 10.93 -0.73
N GLY A 235 14.05 10.31 0.46
CA GLY A 235 15.23 10.03 1.29
C GLY A 235 16.25 9.16 0.55
N HIS A 236 15.82 8.06 -0.07
CA HIS A 236 16.71 7.20 -0.86
C HIS A 236 17.29 7.90 -2.10
N LEU A 237 16.50 8.72 -2.80
CA LEU A 237 16.98 9.54 -3.91
C LEU A 237 18.04 10.55 -3.44
N LEU A 238 17.79 11.22 -2.31
CA LEU A 238 18.74 12.15 -1.71
C LEU A 238 20.03 11.43 -1.29
N ARG A 239 19.93 10.24 -0.69
CA ARG A 239 21.09 9.42 -0.35
C ARG A 239 21.94 9.08 -1.57
N PHE A 240 21.30 8.71 -2.68
CA PHE A 240 21.98 8.45 -3.95
C PHE A 240 22.69 9.69 -4.49
N ILE A 241 22.04 10.86 -4.43
CA ILE A 241 22.65 12.14 -4.85
C ILE A 241 23.87 12.46 -3.99
N LEU A 242 23.76 12.34 -2.67
CA LEU A 242 24.86 12.60 -1.73
C LEU A 242 26.05 11.65 -1.95
N ASP A 243 25.78 10.36 -2.21
CA ASP A 243 26.80 9.39 -2.60
C ASP A 243 27.50 9.80 -3.91
N SER A 244 26.72 10.25 -4.90
CA SER A 244 27.23 10.62 -6.23
C SER A 244 28.13 11.85 -6.19
N ILE A 245 27.81 12.85 -5.37
CA ILE A 245 28.62 14.06 -5.20
C ILE A 245 29.72 13.89 -4.14
N ARG A 246 29.84 12.71 -3.51
CA ARG A 246 30.79 12.42 -2.43
C ARG A 246 30.68 13.44 -1.28
N ALA A 247 29.46 13.67 -0.82
CA ALA A 247 29.17 14.59 0.27
C ALA A 247 29.89 14.22 1.58
N SER A 248 29.89 15.13 2.56
CA SER A 248 30.49 14.89 3.86
C SER A 248 29.79 13.77 4.63
N CYS A 249 30.54 13.05 5.47
CA CYS A 249 30.00 11.96 6.29
C CYS A 249 28.86 12.43 7.22
N SER A 250 28.88 13.68 7.70
CA SER A 250 27.76 14.27 8.47
C SER A 250 26.47 14.34 7.65
N ALA A 251 26.53 14.81 6.39
CA ALA A 251 25.34 14.89 5.54
C ALA A 251 24.78 13.50 5.19
N ILE A 252 25.67 12.54 4.95
CA ILE A 252 25.32 11.13 4.76
C ILE A 252 24.62 10.56 6.01
N GLN A 253 25.16 10.87 7.19
CA GLN A 253 24.61 10.45 8.47
C GLN A 253 23.19 10.99 8.70
N ASP A 254 22.99 12.28 8.44
CA ASP A 254 21.69 12.95 8.62
C ASP A 254 20.62 12.33 7.71
N VAL A 255 20.98 12.04 6.45
CA VAL A 255 20.05 11.41 5.51
C VAL A 255 19.77 9.95 5.86
N ASN A 256 20.76 9.19 6.32
CA ASN A 256 20.53 7.81 6.79
C ASN A 256 19.61 7.80 8.01
N ASN A 257 19.84 8.69 8.99
CA ASN A 257 18.95 8.86 10.13
C ASN A 257 17.52 9.18 9.66
N PHE A 258 17.36 10.17 8.76
CA PHE A 258 16.06 10.50 8.18
C PHE A 258 15.39 9.28 7.53
N ILE A 259 16.12 8.50 6.71
CA ILE A 259 15.63 7.27 6.08
C ILE A 259 15.18 6.26 7.14
N HIS A 260 15.93 6.08 8.22
CA HIS A 260 15.55 5.16 9.30
C HIS A 260 14.24 5.59 9.97
N PHE A 261 14.12 6.86 10.37
CA PHE A 261 12.89 7.41 10.97
C PHE A 261 11.69 7.29 10.04
N ILE A 262 11.83 7.73 8.79
CA ILE A 262 10.73 7.71 7.84
C ILE A 262 10.37 6.29 7.40
N SER A 263 11.32 5.36 7.37
CA SER A 263 11.06 3.95 7.09
C SER A 263 10.18 3.31 8.16
N VAL A 264 10.37 3.67 9.44
CA VAL A 264 9.49 3.23 10.53
C VAL A 264 8.07 3.75 10.32
N LEU A 265 7.92 5.04 9.99
CA LEU A 265 6.62 5.64 9.68
C LEU A 265 5.98 5.02 8.43
N ALA A 266 6.74 4.77 7.38
CA ALA A 266 6.28 4.14 6.15
C ALA A 266 5.70 2.74 6.40
N ASN A 267 6.28 1.97 7.32
CA ASN A 267 5.78 0.63 7.64
C ASN A 267 4.42 0.66 8.35
N THR A 268 3.99 1.80 8.90
CA THR A 268 2.62 1.94 9.46
C THR A 268 1.53 1.88 8.39
N ASN A 269 1.90 1.96 7.10
CA ASN A 269 1.00 1.74 5.98
C ASN A 269 0.21 0.43 6.11
N CYS A 270 0.82 -0.64 6.63
CA CYS A 270 0.13 -1.93 6.83
C CYS A 270 -1.09 -1.86 7.76
N CYS A 271 -1.12 -0.90 8.67
CA CYS A 271 -2.28 -0.67 9.54
C CYS A 271 -3.30 0.24 8.85
N LEU A 272 -2.80 1.28 8.17
CA LEU A 272 -3.64 2.27 7.50
C LEU A 272 -4.42 1.66 6.34
N ASP A 273 -3.82 0.76 5.57
CA ASP A 273 -4.50 0.03 4.50
C ASP A 273 -5.69 -0.76 5.05
N ALA A 274 -5.47 -1.60 6.06
CA ALA A 274 -6.55 -2.38 6.69
C ALA A 274 -7.64 -1.50 7.31
N PHE A 275 -7.26 -0.44 8.02
CA PHE A 275 -8.18 0.53 8.61
C PHE A 275 -9.04 1.19 7.53
N CYS A 276 -8.40 1.76 6.52
CA CYS A 276 -9.06 2.45 5.43
C CYS A 276 -10.04 1.52 4.72
N TYR A 277 -9.64 0.30 4.34
CA TYR A 277 -10.56 -0.61 3.65
C TYR A 277 -11.71 -1.10 4.53
N TYR A 278 -11.48 -1.36 5.82
CA TYR A 278 -12.55 -1.77 6.74
C TYR A 278 -13.63 -0.68 6.88
N PHE A 279 -13.24 0.54 7.23
CA PHE A 279 -14.17 1.67 7.36
C PHE A 279 -14.82 2.03 6.04
N VAL A 280 -14.03 2.01 4.96
CA VAL A 280 -14.54 2.24 3.62
C VAL A 280 -15.61 1.20 3.29
N SER A 281 -15.41 -0.08 3.60
CA SER A 281 -16.34 -1.18 3.31
C SER A 281 -17.59 -1.21 4.20
N LYS A 282 -17.48 -0.88 5.51
CA LYS A 282 -18.58 -0.89 6.48
C LYS A 282 -19.64 0.15 6.11
N GLU A 283 -19.22 1.39 5.87
CA GLU A 283 -20.13 2.45 5.42
C GLU A 283 -20.81 2.11 4.09
N PHE A 284 -20.18 1.30 3.23
CA PHE A 284 -20.83 0.82 2.00
C PHE A 284 -21.84 -0.28 2.22
N LYS A 285 -21.66 -1.17 3.20
CA LYS A 285 -22.69 -2.15 3.58
C LYS A 285 -23.91 -1.43 4.12
N GLU A 286 -23.70 -0.50 5.06
CA GLU A 286 -24.78 0.29 5.68
C GLU A 286 -25.50 1.19 4.66
N ALA A 287 -24.77 1.78 3.70
CA ALA A 287 -25.39 2.56 2.64
C ALA A 287 -26.15 1.69 1.63
N SER A 288 -25.75 0.43 1.41
CA SER A 288 -26.42 -0.49 0.48
C SER A 288 -27.57 -1.27 1.13
N SER A 289 -27.60 -1.37 2.47
CA SER A 289 -28.58 -2.12 3.23
C SER A 289 -29.80 -1.31 3.63
N LYS A 290 -29.97 -0.06 3.17
CA LYS A 290 -31.30 0.60 3.24
C LYS A 290 -32.23 -0.18 2.31
N PRO A 291 -33.19 -0.95 2.83
CA PRO A 291 -34.19 -1.56 1.98
C PRO A 291 -34.99 -0.40 1.38
N ALA A 292 -35.23 -0.45 0.07
CA ALA A 292 -36.38 0.26 -0.46
C ALA A 292 -37.58 -0.26 0.35
N LYS A 293 -38.18 0.59 1.19
CA LYS A 293 -39.55 0.34 1.63
C LYS A 293 -40.34 0.22 0.34
N SER A 294 -40.71 -1.01 0.00
CA SER A 294 -41.54 -1.33 -1.14
C SER A 294 -42.80 -0.48 -1.02
N LYS A 295 -43.12 0.24 -2.09
CA LYS A 295 -44.49 0.69 -2.35
C LYS A 295 -45.38 -0.55 -2.31
N SER A 296 -45.98 -0.82 -1.17
CA SER A 296 -47.02 -1.84 -0.97
C SER A 296 -48.04 -1.41 0.09
N GLU A 297 -48.13 -0.12 0.38
CA GLU A 297 -49.19 0.45 1.24
C GLU A 297 -50.03 1.51 0.50
N ALA A 298 -49.83 1.69 -0.82
CA ALA A 298 -50.61 2.63 -1.64
C ALA A 298 -51.65 1.92 -2.53
N THR A 299 -51.88 0.62 -2.34
CA THR A 299 -52.86 -0.15 -3.12
C THR A 299 -53.96 -0.75 -2.24
N GLU A 300 -53.84 -0.69 -0.91
CA GLU A 300 -54.85 -1.22 0.02
C GLU A 300 -55.88 -0.16 0.45
N GLU A 301 -55.59 1.14 0.30
CA GLU A 301 -56.59 2.21 0.54
C GLU A 301 -57.49 2.50 -0.69
N ALA A 302 -57.17 1.97 -1.88
CA ALA A 302 -57.99 2.17 -3.09
C ALA A 302 -59.05 1.08 -3.30
N GLU A 303 -58.89 -0.12 -2.72
CA GLU A 303 -59.91 -1.19 -2.80
C GLU A 303 -60.96 -1.11 -1.68
N ILE A 304 -60.67 -0.43 -0.56
CA ILE A 304 -61.64 -0.27 0.55
C ILE A 304 -62.72 0.78 0.24
N GLN A 305 -62.45 1.75 -0.65
CA GLN A 305 -63.46 2.76 -1.05
C GLN A 305 -64.38 2.33 -2.21
N LEU A 306 -64.10 1.21 -2.91
CA LEU A 306 -64.97 0.72 -4.00
C LEU A 306 -65.89 -0.44 -3.56
N GLY A 307 -65.64 -1.06 -2.40
CA GLY A 307 -66.44 -2.16 -1.86
C GLY A 307 -67.62 -1.75 -0.96
N THR A 308 -67.89 -0.44 -0.78
CA THR A 308 -68.99 0.08 0.07
C THR A 308 -70.10 0.79 -0.72
N ALA A 309 -70.08 0.72 -2.05
CA ALA A 309 -71.06 1.38 -2.93
C ALA A 309 -71.85 0.42 -3.87
N LEU A 310 -71.92 -0.86 -3.51
CA LEU A 310 -72.83 -1.87 -4.09
C LEU A 310 -73.40 -2.73 -2.96
#